data_AF-A0A7G2LSS0-F1
#
_entry.id   AF-A0A7G2LSS0-F1
#
_cell.length_a   1.000
_cell.length_b   1.000
_cell.length_c   1.000
_cell.angle_alpha   90.00
_cell.angle_beta   90.00
_cell.angle_gamma   90.00
#
_symmetry.space_group_name_H-M   'P 1'
#
loop_
_entity.id
_entity.type
_entity.pdbx_description
1 polymer ?
#
loop_
_entity_poly.entity_id
_entity_poly.type
_entity_poly.pdbx_seq_one_letter_code
_entity_poly.pdbx_strand_id
1 'polypeptide(L)' 'PIEPAYVEELQDASLGMVRTEVRSKHGDSHLGHVFPDGPPDRGGLRYCINSASLRFVHRDDMEAEGYGEYLNQVENVT' A
#
# COMPACT_ATOMS: atom_id res chain seq x y z
N PRO A 1 -1.85 3.18 3.55
CA PRO A 1 -0.44 2.69 3.60
C PRO A 1 -0.03 2.50 5.06
N ILE A 2 0.92 1.60 5.36
CA ILE A 2 1.41 1.43 6.75
C ILE A 2 2.11 2.70 7.25
N GLU A 3 2.91 3.32 6.38
CA GLU A 3 3.50 4.64 6.58
C GLU A 3 3.14 5.54 5.40
N PRO A 4 2.35 6.61 5.59
CA PRO A 4 2.02 7.55 4.52
C PRO A 4 3.26 8.19 3.89
N ALA A 5 4.33 8.38 4.67
CA ALA A 5 5.56 8.99 4.21
C ALA A 5 6.33 8.16 3.17
N TYR A 6 6.01 6.88 2.98
CA TYR A 6 6.68 5.95 2.05
C TYR A 6 5.93 5.73 0.74
N VAL A 7 4.83 6.45 0.53
CA VAL A 7 4.01 6.37 -0.67
C VAL A 7 3.87 7.75 -1.29
N GLU A 8 3.94 7.80 -2.61
CA GLU A 8 3.65 9.00 -3.39
C GLU A 8 2.37 8.80 -4.20
N GLU A 9 1.56 9.86 -4.25
CA GLU A 9 0.31 9.92 -4.99
C GLU A 9 0.43 10.93 -6.12
N LEU A 10 0.33 10.47 -7.36
CA LEU A 10 0.53 11.30 -8.56
C LEU A 10 -0.73 11.30 -9.42
N GLN A 11 -0.98 12.41 -10.11
CA GLN A 11 -2.07 12.45 -11.09
C GLN A 11 -1.73 11.61 -12.32
N ASP A 12 -2.61 10.68 -12.69
CA ASP A 12 -2.52 9.85 -13.88
C ASP A 12 -3.69 10.15 -14.82
N ALA A 13 -3.37 10.68 -15.99
CA ALA A 13 -4.33 11.01 -17.06
C ALA A 13 -4.36 9.98 -18.20
N SER A 14 -3.77 8.79 -17.99
CA SER A 14 -3.72 7.73 -18.99
C SER A 14 -5.11 7.14 -19.28
N LEU A 15 -5.22 6.49 -20.45
CA LEU A 15 -6.44 5.78 -20.88
C LEU A 15 -7.71 6.65 -20.94
N GLY A 16 -7.57 7.97 -21.06
CA GLY A 16 -8.69 8.90 -21.10
C GLY A 16 -9.42 9.09 -19.77
N MET A 17 -8.81 8.67 -18.66
CA MET A 17 -9.35 8.83 -17.30
C MET A 17 -8.42 9.70 -16.47
N VAL A 18 -8.94 10.34 -15.42
CA VAL A 18 -8.11 10.98 -14.39
C VAL A 18 -8.19 10.15 -13.11
N ARG A 19 -7.04 9.61 -12.70
CA ARG A 19 -6.88 8.76 -11.51
C ARG A 19 -5.70 9.26 -10.67
N THR A 20 -5.57 8.72 -9.47
CA THR A 20 -4.39 8.95 -8.63
C THR A 20 -3.54 7.69 -8.63
N GLU A 21 -2.40 7.73 -9.32
CA GLU A 21 -1.36 6.69 -9.28
C GLU A 21 -0.70 6.66 -7.91
N VAL A 22 -0.38 5.46 -7.44
CA VAL A 22 0.33 5.20 -6.18
C VAL A 22 1.69 4.58 -6.49
N ARG A 23 2.77 5.18 -5.97
CA ARG A 23 4.16 4.73 -6.18
C ARG A 23 4.90 4.57 -4.86
N SER A 24 5.89 3.67 -4.82
CA SER A 24 6.79 3.55 -3.67
C SER A 24 7.76 4.73 -3.65
N LYS A 25 7.88 5.44 -2.53
CA LYS A 25 8.75 6.62 -2.47
C LYS A 25 10.23 6.33 -2.70
N HIS A 26 10.75 5.26 -2.10
CA HIS A 26 12.19 4.97 -2.14
C HIS A 26 12.64 4.25 -3.41
N GLY A 27 11.75 3.47 -4.03
CA GLY A 27 12.06 2.68 -5.23
C GLY A 27 11.45 3.20 -6.52
N ASP A 28 10.65 4.28 -6.46
CA ASP A 28 9.87 4.83 -7.58
C ASP A 28 9.12 3.77 -8.42
N SER A 29 8.71 2.67 -7.79
CA SER A 29 8.02 1.57 -8.44
C SER A 29 6.53 1.85 -8.47
N HIS A 30 5.90 1.60 -9.62
CA HIS A 30 4.45 1.64 -9.75
C HIS A 30 3.83 0.57 -8.85
N LEU A 31 2.89 0.98 -7.99
CA LEU A 31 2.15 0.07 -7.11
C LEU A 31 0.73 -0.14 -7.63
N GLY A 32 0.07 0.94 -8.08
CA GLY A 32 -1.31 0.87 -8.56
C GLY A 32 -2.00 2.24 -8.51
N HIS A 33 -3.25 2.25 -8.05
CA HIS A 33 -4.08 3.47 -7.97
C HIS A 33 -4.89 3.51 -6.68
N VAL A 34 -5.26 4.72 -6.23
CA VAL A 34 -6.16 4.95 -5.10
C VAL A 34 -7.49 5.56 -5.56
N PHE A 35 -8.59 5.10 -4.97
CA PHE A 35 -9.95 5.51 -5.31
C PHE A 35 -10.75 5.91 -4.06
N PRO A 36 -11.71 6.86 -4.15
CA PRO A 36 -12.55 7.30 -3.04
C PRO A 36 -13.81 6.42 -2.82
N ASP A 37 -13.76 5.15 -3.25
CA ASP A 37 -14.86 4.19 -3.19
C ASP A 37 -14.62 3.08 -2.13
N GLY A 38 -13.77 3.36 -1.15
CA GLY A 38 -13.46 2.46 -0.04
C GLY A 38 -14.51 2.47 1.08
N PRO A 39 -14.40 1.56 2.06
CA PRO A 39 -15.29 1.51 3.22
C PRO A 39 -15.27 2.85 4.00
N PRO A 40 -16.43 3.51 4.21
CA PRO A 40 -16.49 4.81 4.86
C PRO A 40 -15.98 4.81 6.31
N ASP A 41 -16.22 3.73 7.04
CA ASP A 41 -15.76 3.51 8.43
C ASP A 41 -14.24 3.35 8.54
N ARG A 42 -13.54 3.17 7.41
CA ARG A 42 -12.08 3.03 7.32
C ARG A 42 -11.40 4.19 6.58
N GLY A 43 -12.11 5.32 6.43
CA GLY A 43 -11.60 6.52 5.78
C GLY A 43 -11.99 6.67 4.30
N GLY A 44 -12.77 5.76 3.73
CA GLY A 44 -13.36 5.91 2.39
C GLY A 44 -12.39 5.72 1.21
N LEU A 45 -11.13 5.39 1.46
CA LEU A 45 -10.12 5.19 0.42
C LEU A 45 -9.87 3.70 0.15
N ARG A 46 -9.75 3.35 -1.14
CA ARG A 46 -9.38 2.01 -1.61
C ARG A 46 -8.07 2.08 -2.38
N TYR A 47 -7.01 1.53 -1.79
CA TYR A 47 -5.71 1.36 -2.44
C TYR A 47 -5.73 0.06 -3.26
N CYS A 48 -5.81 0.19 -4.57
CA CYS A 48 -5.83 -0.91 -5.53
C CYS A 48 -4.39 -1.19 -6.01
N ILE A 49 -3.71 -2.10 -5.32
CA ILE A 49 -2.27 -2.39 -5.52
C ILE A 49 -2.07 -3.71 -6.27
N ASN A 50 -1.13 -3.74 -7.21
CA ASN A 50 -0.76 -4.94 -7.93
C ASN A 50 0.00 -5.93 -7.03
N SER A 51 -0.34 -7.21 -7.10
CA SER A 51 0.40 -8.24 -6.36
C SER A 51 1.83 -8.38 -6.88
N ALA A 52 2.07 -8.17 -8.17
CA ALA A 52 3.40 -8.24 -8.78
C ALA A 52 4.38 -7.18 -8.23
N SER A 53 3.88 -6.11 -7.62
CA SER A 53 4.71 -5.07 -7.00
C SER A 53 4.95 -5.29 -5.50
N LEU A 54 4.49 -6.41 -4.94
CA LEU A 54 4.56 -6.69 -3.51
C LEU A 54 5.23 -8.05 -3.24
N ARG A 55 5.97 -8.11 -2.13
CA ARG A 55 6.36 -9.35 -1.48
C ARG A 55 5.67 -9.42 -0.13
N PHE A 56 4.92 -10.49 0.10
CA PHE A 56 4.30 -10.73 1.40
C PHE A 56 5.33 -11.26 2.40
N VAL A 57 5.31 -10.76 3.63
CA VAL A 57 6.08 -11.26 4.76
C VAL A 57 5.07 -11.76 5.78
N HIS A 58 5.12 -13.05 6.12
CA HIS A 58 4.24 -13.60 7.13
C HIS A 58 4.62 -13.07 8.51
N ARG A 59 3.63 -12.82 9.38
CA ARG A 59 3.86 -12.23 10.71
C ARG A 59 4.96 -12.96 11.49
N ASP A 60 4.94 -14.29 11.46
CA ASP A 60 5.89 -15.13 12.20
C ASP A 60 7.33 -15.02 11.68
N ASP A 61 7.52 -14.54 10.45
CA ASP A 61 8.82 -14.32 9.82
C ASP A 61 9.31 -12.87 9.98
N MET A 62 8.44 -11.93 10.37
CA MET A 62 8.76 -10.49 10.39
C MET A 62 9.97 -10.16 11.25
N GLU A 63 10.06 -10.69 12.47
CA GLU A 63 11.20 -10.43 13.37
C GLU A 63 12.51 -10.94 12.76
N ALA A 64 12.50 -12.18 12.25
CA ALA A 64 13.67 -12.82 11.67
C ALA A 64 14.14 -12.14 10.37
N GLU A 65 13.22 -11.56 9.60
CA GLU A 65 13.51 -10.78 8.39
C GLU A 65 13.84 -9.30 8.66
N GLY A 66 13.84 -8.86 9.93
CA GLY A 66 14.21 -7.49 10.33
C GLY A 66 13.07 -6.47 10.29
N TYR A 67 11.82 -6.92 10.23
CA TYR A 67 10.61 -6.09 10.26
C TYR A 67 9.92 -6.05 11.64
N GLY A 68 10.64 -6.37 12.72
CA GLY A 68 10.10 -6.45 14.09
C GLY A 68 9.40 -5.16 14.56
N GLU A 69 9.87 -4.00 14.13
CA GLU A 69 9.28 -2.68 14.47
C GLU A 69 7.83 -2.53 14.00
N TYR A 70 7.40 -3.30 13.00
CA TYR A 70 6.05 -3.25 12.43
C TYR A 70 5.07 -4.28 13.04
N LEU A 71 5.52 -5.13 13.97
CA LEU A 71 4.67 -6.20 14.53
C LEU A 71 3.40 -5.66 15.20
N ASN A 72 3.42 -4.45 15.76
CA ASN A 72 2.25 -3.82 16.37
C ASN A 72 1.20 -3.31 15.37
N GLN A 73 1.51 -3.29 14.07
CA GLN A 73 0.61 -2.90 12.99
C GLN A 73 -0.12 -4.09 12.36
N VAL A 74 0.14 -5.32 12.81
CA VAL A 74 -0.38 -6.55 12.20
C VAL A 74 -1.09 -7.40 13.24
N GLU A 75 -2.25 -7.93 12.86
CA GLU A 75 -3.05 -8.79 13.73
C GLU A 75 -2.40 -10.17 13.90
N ASN A 76 -2.71 -10.85 15.01
CA ASN A 76 -2.28 -12.24 15.19
C ASN A 76 -3.04 -13.14 14.19
N VAL A 77 -2.32 -14.11 13.62
CA VAL A 77 -2.94 -15.18 12.85
C VAL A 77 -3.74 -16.04 13.83
N THR A 78 -5.05 -16.09 13.66
CA THR A 78 -5.96 -16.96 14.43
C THR A 78 -6.23 -18.24 13.68
#